data_AF-A0A814KMN2-F1
#
_entry.id   AF-A0A814KMN2-F1
#
_cell.length_a   1.000
_cell.length_b   1.000
_cell.length_c   1.000
_cell.angle_alpha   90.00
_cell.angle_beta   90.00
_cell.angle_gamma   90.00
#
_symmetry.space_group_name_H-M   'P 1'
#
loop_
_entity.id
_entity.type
_entity.pdbx_description
1 polymer ?
#
loop_
_entity_poly.entity_id
_entity_poly.type
_entity_poly.pdbx_seq_one_letter_code
_entity_poly.pdbx_strand_id
1 'polypeptide(L)'
;MEEFSNFHSYISRIFNSFRVYGTVKIVPPKEWIRPVFQIEKIKDNLMFKHQIIKYLTENCFGLEFTGKEKSLNFDDVKNLLKNDEAKFDFWDKMKQKNKLESLYSIDNDFSFFSDEQGAWNLSSLKTELDLVRNNSGHKVIGIHTPYVYFGRPYSGFAM
;
A
#
# COMPACT_ATOMS: atom_id res chain seq x y z
N MET A 1 -17.30 -10.45 13.29
CA MET A 1 -17.69 -9.94 11.95
C MET A 1 -18.73 -8.84 11.95
N GLU A 2 -19.66 -8.77 12.91
CA GLU A 2 -20.78 -7.82 12.88
C GLU A 2 -20.35 -6.37 12.63
N GLU A 3 -19.47 -5.81 13.48
CA GLU A 3 -18.97 -4.45 13.31
C GLU A 3 -18.12 -4.25 12.03
N PHE A 4 -17.44 -5.31 11.59
CA PHE A 4 -16.53 -5.27 10.43
C PHE A 4 -17.29 -5.44 9.10
N SER A 5 -18.59 -5.75 9.13
CA SER A 5 -19.39 -6.02 7.93
C SER A 5 -19.66 -4.78 7.08
N ASN A 6 -19.71 -3.59 7.70
CA ASN A 6 -19.99 -2.33 7.03
C ASN A 6 -18.88 -1.32 7.32
N PHE A 7 -18.07 -1.03 6.29
CA PHE A 7 -16.97 -0.07 6.36
C PHE A 7 -17.44 1.32 6.80
N HIS A 8 -18.46 1.88 6.13
CA HIS A 8 -18.94 3.23 6.41
C HIS A 8 -19.46 3.36 7.84
N SER A 9 -20.32 2.44 8.29
CA SER A 9 -20.84 2.45 9.67
C SER A 9 -19.73 2.35 10.71
N TYR A 10 -18.72 1.51 10.46
CA TYR A 10 -17.58 1.37 11.37
C TYR A 10 -16.75 2.66 11.45
N ILE A 11 -16.40 3.25 10.30
CA ILE A 11 -15.63 4.49 10.23
C ILE A 11 -16.40 5.64 10.89
N SER A 12 -17.68 5.83 10.57
CA SER A 12 -18.52 6.88 11.16
C SER A 12 -18.61 6.78 12.68
N ARG A 13 -18.66 5.56 13.24
CA ARG A 13 -18.67 5.34 14.69
C ARG A 13 -17.35 5.75 15.35
N ILE A 14 -16.20 5.44 14.73
CA ILE A 14 -14.89 5.75 15.33
C ILE A 14 -14.40 7.16 15.00
N PHE A 15 -14.95 7.82 13.99
CA PHE A 15 -14.43 9.08 13.43
C PHE A 15 -14.22 10.16 14.49
N ASN A 16 -15.23 10.46 15.30
CA ASN A 16 -15.14 11.54 16.30
C ASN A 16 -14.09 11.26 17.38
N SER A 17 -13.89 10.00 17.73
CA SER A 17 -12.94 9.60 18.76
C SER A 17 -11.49 9.62 18.29
N PHE A 18 -11.25 9.40 16.98
CA PHE A 18 -9.88 9.21 16.47
C PHE A 18 -9.41 10.25 15.45
N ARG A 19 -10.30 11.09 14.90
CA ARG A 19 -9.92 12.11 13.90
C ARG A 19 -8.79 13.03 14.34
N VAL A 20 -8.70 13.32 15.64
CA VAL A 20 -7.69 14.21 16.22
C VAL A 20 -6.27 13.67 16.10
N TYR A 21 -6.09 12.36 15.92
CA TYR A 21 -4.79 11.73 15.78
C TYR A 21 -4.31 11.64 14.33
N GLY A 22 -5.17 11.89 13.34
CA GLY A 22 -4.85 11.80 11.91
C GLY A 22 -4.65 10.37 11.36
N THR A 23 -4.46 9.35 12.21
CA THR A 23 -4.32 7.94 11.81
C THR A 23 -4.95 6.99 12.83
N VAL A 24 -5.39 5.82 12.37
CA VAL A 24 -5.94 4.75 13.22
C VAL A 24 -5.54 3.38 12.69
N LYS A 25 -5.26 2.43 13.59
CA LYS A 25 -5.00 1.03 13.25
C LYS A 25 -6.26 0.21 13.47
N ILE A 26 -6.71 -0.50 12.44
CA ILE A 26 -7.86 -1.40 12.51
C ILE A 26 -7.35 -2.83 12.32
N VAL A 27 -7.59 -3.69 13.31
CA VAL A 27 -7.23 -5.11 13.24
C VAL A 27 -8.49 -5.87 12.82
N PRO A 28 -8.49 -6.55 11.66
CA PRO A 28 -9.66 -7.28 11.20
C PRO A 28 -9.98 -8.46 12.15
N PRO A 29 -11.25 -8.91 12.23
CA PRO A 29 -11.61 -10.13 12.92
C PRO A 29 -10.84 -11.34 12.38
N LYS A 30 -10.56 -12.34 13.23
CA LYS A 30 -9.74 -13.51 12.86
C LYS A 30 -10.35 -14.32 11.71
N GLU A 31 -11.67 -14.30 11.63
CA GLU A 31 -12.47 -14.97 10.61
C GLU A 31 -12.51 -14.23 9.26
N TRP A 32 -12.04 -12.96 9.20
CA TRP A 32 -11.92 -12.24 7.94
C TRP A 32 -10.70 -12.76 7.17
N ILE A 33 -10.95 -13.27 5.96
CA ILE A 33 -9.92 -13.88 5.12
C ILE A 33 -9.38 -12.82 4.18
N ARG A 34 -8.06 -12.61 4.22
CA ARG A 34 -7.33 -11.76 3.25
C ARG A 34 -7.43 -12.38 1.85
N PRO A 35 -7.35 -11.59 0.77
CA PRO A 35 -7.66 -12.09 -0.57
C PRO A 35 -6.47 -12.84 -1.21
N VAL A 36 -6.05 -13.95 -0.59
CA VAL A 36 -4.91 -14.77 -1.06
C VAL A 36 -5.19 -15.39 -2.43
N PHE A 37 -6.44 -15.79 -2.67
CA PHE A 37 -6.81 -16.58 -3.86
C PHE A 37 -6.65 -15.81 -5.16
N GLN A 38 -6.81 -14.49 -5.16
CA GLN A 38 -6.68 -13.72 -6.39
C GLN A 38 -5.22 -13.54 -6.80
N ILE A 39 -4.29 -13.47 -5.84
CA ILE A 39 -2.86 -13.34 -6.12
C ILE A 39 -2.40 -14.48 -7.04
N GLU A 40 -2.74 -15.72 -6.71
CA GLU A 40 -2.37 -16.89 -7.51
C GLU A 40 -2.98 -16.90 -8.91
N LYS A 41 -4.13 -16.25 -9.11
CA LYS A 41 -4.79 -16.15 -10.42
C LYS A 41 -4.16 -15.09 -11.32
N ILE A 42 -3.69 -13.99 -10.74
CA ILE A 42 -3.26 -12.82 -11.53
C ILE A 42 -1.73 -12.67 -11.59
N LYS A 43 -0.98 -13.34 -10.70
CA LYS A 43 0.48 -13.18 -10.52
C LYS A 43 1.28 -13.25 -11.82
N ASP A 44 0.90 -14.12 -12.75
CA ASP A 44 1.66 -14.35 -14.00
C ASP A 44 1.58 -13.14 -14.95
N ASN A 45 0.57 -12.28 -14.77
CA ASN A 45 0.36 -11.07 -15.56
C ASN A 45 0.74 -9.79 -14.79
N LEU A 46 1.23 -9.90 -13.55
CA LEU A 46 1.58 -8.73 -12.76
C LEU A 46 2.98 -8.23 -13.11
N MET A 47 3.03 -6.95 -13.48
CA MET A 47 4.27 -6.19 -13.61
C MET A 47 4.24 -5.06 -12.58
N PHE A 48 5.19 -5.10 -11.65
CA PHE A 48 5.33 -4.08 -10.63
C PHE A 48 6.38 -3.06 -11.06
N LYS A 49 5.95 -1.82 -11.25
CA LYS A 49 6.79 -0.66 -11.41
C LYS A 49 7.48 -0.33 -10.10
N HIS A 50 8.74 0.05 -10.19
CA HIS A 50 9.53 0.45 -9.04
C HIS A 50 10.66 1.40 -9.44
N GLN A 51 11.23 2.07 -8.44
CA GLN A 51 12.40 2.92 -8.58
C GLN A 51 13.25 2.83 -7.31
N ILE A 52 14.43 3.43 -7.31
CA ILE A 52 15.23 3.60 -6.11
C ILE A 52 14.81 4.89 -5.41
N ILE A 53 14.62 4.84 -4.10
CA ILE A 53 14.53 6.02 -3.26
C ILE A 53 15.83 6.17 -2.47
N LYS A 54 16.24 7.40 -2.24
CA LYS A 54 17.41 7.76 -1.45
C LYS A 54 17.03 8.77 -0.37
N TYR A 55 17.51 8.55 0.84
CA TYR A 55 17.35 9.52 1.92
C TYR A 55 18.41 10.61 1.79
N LEU A 56 17.93 11.86 1.77
CA LEU A 56 18.76 13.05 1.90
C LEU A 56 18.84 13.38 3.40
N THR A 57 20.06 13.53 3.93
CA THR A 57 20.30 13.74 5.37
C THR A 57 21.21 14.94 5.68
N GLU A 58 21.70 15.62 4.64
CA GLU A 58 22.69 16.69 4.75
C GLU A 58 22.09 17.97 5.35
N ASN A 59 20.88 18.38 4.94
CA ASN A 59 20.25 19.65 5.39
C ASN A 59 18.80 19.52 5.89
N CYS A 60 18.09 18.49 5.48
CA CYS A 60 16.73 18.14 5.90
C CYS A 60 16.53 16.64 5.67
N PHE A 61 15.64 15.98 6.43
CA PHE A 61 15.25 14.61 6.14
C PHE A 61 14.32 14.62 4.92
N GLY A 62 14.87 14.31 3.75
CA GLY A 62 14.15 14.26 2.48
C GLY A 62 14.20 12.88 1.84
N LEU A 63 13.25 12.61 0.95
CA LEU A 63 13.24 11.44 0.07
C LEU A 63 13.36 11.91 -1.36
N GLU A 64 14.29 11.33 -2.11
CA GLU A 64 14.43 11.56 -3.53
C GLU A 64 14.32 10.24 -4.30
N PHE A 65 13.54 10.24 -5.37
CA PHE A 65 13.55 9.17 -6.34
C PHE A 65 14.78 9.28 -7.24
N THR A 66 15.59 8.23 -7.27
CA THR A 66 16.84 8.18 -8.04
C THR A 66 16.78 7.07 -9.10
N GLY A 67 17.43 7.32 -10.25
CA GLY A 67 17.47 6.38 -11.37
C GLY A 67 16.18 6.37 -12.21
N LYS A 68 16.05 5.38 -13.08
CA LYS A 68 14.88 5.20 -13.97
C LYS A 68 13.87 4.25 -13.34
N GLU A 69 12.59 4.49 -13.62
CA GLU A 69 11.53 3.50 -13.40
C GLU A 69 11.90 2.19 -14.11
N LYS A 70 11.76 1.09 -13.37
CA LYS A 70 11.93 -0.28 -13.88
C LYS A 70 10.70 -1.09 -13.52
N SER A 71 10.63 -2.31 -14.05
CA SER A 71 9.52 -3.22 -13.80
C SER A 71 10.03 -4.62 -13.47
N LEU A 72 9.32 -5.29 -12.57
CA LEU A 72 9.60 -6.66 -12.13
C LEU A 72 8.32 -7.47 -12.19
N ASN A 73 8.41 -8.76 -12.52
CA ASN A 73 7.27 -9.66 -12.39
C ASN A 73 7.07 -10.08 -10.92
N PHE A 74 5.98 -10.80 -10.64
CA PHE A 74 5.66 -11.25 -9.29
C PHE A 74 6.73 -12.16 -8.65
N ASP A 75 7.32 -13.08 -9.42
CA ASP A 75 8.33 -14.02 -8.90
C ASP A 75 9.65 -13.31 -8.59
N ASP A 76 10.04 -12.32 -9.39
CA ASP A 76 11.20 -11.48 -9.12
C ASP A 76 11.02 -10.69 -7.82
N VAL A 77 9.84 -10.06 -7.64
CA VAL A 77 9.49 -9.38 -6.39
C VAL A 77 9.56 -10.36 -5.21
N LYS A 78 8.95 -11.53 -5.34
CA LYS A 78 8.97 -12.57 -4.30
C LYS A 78 10.39 -13.00 -3.95
N ASN A 79 11.26 -13.18 -4.93
CA ASN A 79 12.65 -13.57 -4.72
C ASN A 79 13.50 -12.44 -4.10
N LEU A 80 13.24 -11.19 -4.47
CA LEU A 80 13.88 -10.02 -3.84
C LEU A 80 13.56 -9.96 -2.34
N LEU A 81 12.29 -10.13 -1.98
CA LEU A 81 11.83 -10.01 -0.60
C LEU A 81 12.30 -11.17 0.31
N LYS A 82 12.60 -12.36 -0.25
CA LYS A 82 13.13 -13.50 0.53
C LYS A 82 14.49 -13.22 1.17
N ASN A 83 15.30 -12.38 0.51
CA ASN A 83 16.67 -12.08 0.93
C ASN A 83 16.76 -10.87 1.85
N ASP A 84 15.63 -10.20 2.12
CA ASP A 84 15.60 -9.03 2.99
C ASP A 84 15.51 -9.51 4.45
N GLU A 85 16.63 -9.41 5.17
CA GLU A 85 16.60 -9.57 6.62
C GLU A 85 15.77 -8.42 7.22
N ALA A 86 14.69 -8.75 7.93
CA ALA A 86 13.87 -7.82 8.69
C ALA A 86 14.61 -7.31 9.94
N LYS A 87 15.82 -6.76 9.79
CA LYS A 87 16.52 -6.06 10.86
C LYS A 87 15.92 -4.68 11.02
N PHE A 88 15.01 -4.59 11.99
CA PHE A 88 14.24 -3.42 12.39
C PHE A 88 15.09 -2.39 13.16
N ASP A 89 16.20 -1.99 12.55
CA ASP A 89 17.01 -0.90 13.08
C ASP A 89 17.08 0.25 12.07
N PHE A 90 15.90 0.69 11.67
CA PHE A 90 15.72 1.82 10.75
C PHE A 90 16.40 3.08 11.31
N TRP A 91 16.18 3.37 12.59
CA TRP A 91 16.67 4.60 13.20
C TRP A 91 18.18 4.61 13.38
N ASP A 92 18.82 3.50 13.75
CA ASP A 92 20.28 3.54 13.89
C ASP A 92 20.99 3.55 12.54
N LYS A 93 20.42 2.94 11.49
CA LYS A 93 20.94 3.11 10.13
C LYS A 93 20.70 4.49 9.54
N MET A 94 19.57 5.13 9.83
CA MET A 94 19.29 6.51 9.42
C MET A 94 20.30 7.51 10.00
N LYS A 95 20.78 7.27 11.23
CA LYS A 95 21.82 8.11 11.87
C LYS A 95 23.18 8.02 11.18
N GLN A 96 23.46 6.96 10.44
CA GLN A 96 24.75 6.74 9.75
C GLN A 96 24.89 7.54 8.44
N LYS A 97 24.01 8.54 8.23
CA LYS A 97 24.04 9.60 7.18
C LYS A 97 25.00 9.30 6.04
N ASN A 98 24.50 8.75 4.92
CA ASN A 98 24.85 9.18 3.54
C ASN A 98 24.46 8.21 2.41
N LYS A 99 23.95 6.99 2.64
CA LYS A 99 23.63 6.06 1.53
C LYS A 99 22.47 5.12 1.80
N LEU A 100 21.44 5.58 2.53
CA LEU A 100 20.25 4.75 2.69
C LEU A 100 19.44 4.82 1.39
N GLU A 101 19.55 3.75 0.61
CA GLU A 101 18.79 3.55 -0.61
C GLU A 101 17.90 2.33 -0.44
N SER A 102 16.69 2.42 -0.97
CA SER A 102 15.76 1.29 -1.02
C SER A 102 15.09 1.24 -2.38
N LEU A 103 14.75 0.04 -2.80
CA LEU A 103 13.82 -0.14 -3.89
C LEU A 103 12.40 0.11 -3.34
N TYR A 104 11.63 0.91 -4.07
CA TYR A 104 10.24 1.24 -3.75
C TYR A 104 9.37 1.07 -4.99
N SER A 105 8.28 0.32 -4.85
CA SER A 105 7.26 0.21 -5.90
C SER A 105 6.51 1.52 -6.10
N ILE A 106 6.09 1.82 -7.33
CA ILE A 106 5.35 3.03 -7.65
C ILE A 106 4.00 2.67 -8.27
N ASP A 107 2.93 3.16 -7.66
CA ASP A 107 1.59 3.37 -8.23
C ASP A 107 1.10 2.27 -9.19
N ASN A 108 1.12 1.02 -8.72
CA ASN A 108 0.67 -0.10 -9.54
C ASN A 108 -0.86 -0.25 -9.49
N ASP A 109 -1.56 0.15 -10.55
CA ASP A 109 -3.05 0.12 -10.67
C ASP A 109 -3.57 -1.31 -10.86
N PHE A 110 -3.56 -2.09 -9.80
CA PHE A 110 -4.30 -3.34 -9.71
C PHE A 110 -4.71 -3.61 -8.26
N SER A 111 -5.60 -4.59 -8.10
CA SER A 111 -6.08 -5.01 -6.79
C SER A 111 -5.82 -6.50 -6.58
N PHE A 112 -5.46 -6.84 -5.35
CA PHE A 112 -5.49 -8.23 -4.90
C PHE A 112 -6.85 -8.63 -4.33
N PHE A 113 -7.83 -7.73 -4.27
CA PHE A 113 -9.18 -8.02 -3.79
C PHE A 113 -10.11 -8.50 -4.91
N SER A 114 -10.68 -9.69 -4.74
CA SER A 114 -11.65 -10.22 -5.69
C SER A 114 -12.98 -9.49 -5.54
N ASP A 115 -13.80 -9.51 -6.59
CA ASP A 115 -15.15 -8.93 -6.52
C ASP A 115 -16.04 -9.67 -5.50
N GLU A 116 -15.70 -10.92 -5.19
CA GLU A 116 -16.34 -11.75 -4.17
C GLU A 116 -15.90 -11.42 -2.74
N GLN A 117 -14.80 -10.67 -2.55
CA GLN A 117 -14.40 -10.24 -1.22
C GLN A 117 -15.51 -9.35 -0.66
N GLY A 118 -16.06 -9.76 0.49
CA GLY A 118 -17.11 -9.02 1.19
C GLY A 118 -16.60 -7.70 1.79
N ALA A 119 -16.71 -7.57 3.11
CA ALA A 119 -16.39 -6.30 3.76
C ALA A 119 -14.91 -5.91 3.62
N TRP A 120 -14.63 -4.61 3.55
CA TRP A 120 -13.29 -4.01 3.47
C TRP A 120 -12.51 -4.36 2.19
N ASN A 121 -13.23 -4.48 1.07
CA ASN A 121 -12.65 -4.59 -0.25
C ASN A 121 -12.20 -3.20 -0.76
N LEU A 122 -10.88 -2.97 -0.88
CA LEU A 122 -10.35 -1.67 -1.32
C LEU A 122 -10.70 -1.30 -2.77
N SER A 123 -11.09 -2.29 -3.60
CA SER A 123 -11.62 -2.02 -4.94
C SER A 123 -13.03 -1.41 -4.91
N SER A 124 -13.77 -1.62 -3.81
CA SER A 124 -15.17 -1.23 -3.65
C SER A 124 -15.55 -1.12 -2.17
N LEU A 125 -15.21 0.01 -1.55
CA LEU A 125 -15.56 0.29 -0.15
C LEU A 125 -17.03 0.69 0.04
N LYS A 126 -17.74 0.91 -1.07
CA LYS A 126 -19.15 1.36 -1.14
C LYS A 126 -19.35 2.71 -0.46
N THR A 127 -18.44 3.64 -0.74
CA THR A 127 -18.47 5.02 -0.24
C THR A 127 -18.99 5.98 -1.31
N GLU A 128 -19.15 7.24 -0.96
CA GLU A 128 -19.51 8.32 -1.89
C GLU A 128 -18.50 8.46 -3.03
N LEU A 129 -17.22 8.12 -2.82
CA LEU A 129 -16.20 8.10 -3.89
C LEU A 129 -16.52 7.04 -4.96
N ASP A 130 -17.10 5.90 -4.56
CA ASP A 130 -17.56 4.90 -5.53
C ASP A 130 -18.73 5.43 -6.36
N LEU A 131 -19.62 6.24 -5.76
CA LEU A 131 -20.72 6.90 -6.50
C LEU A 131 -20.19 7.91 -7.51
N VAL A 132 -19.18 8.71 -7.14
CA VAL A 132 -18.52 9.65 -8.06
C VAL A 132 -17.87 8.91 -9.23
N ARG A 133 -17.14 7.82 -8.96
CA ARG A 133 -16.58 6.95 -10.01
C ARG A 133 -17.66 6.46 -10.97
N ASN A 134 -18.78 5.96 -10.43
CA ASN A 134 -19.84 5.34 -11.22
C ASN A 134 -20.66 6.35 -12.05
N ASN A 135 -20.90 7.55 -11.51
CA ASN A 135 -21.78 8.55 -12.13
C ASN A 135 -21.05 9.50 -13.09
N SER A 136 -19.77 9.77 -12.86
CA SER A 136 -19.00 10.72 -13.67
C SER A 136 -18.43 10.12 -14.95
N GLY A 137 -18.34 8.79 -15.04
CA GLY A 137 -17.58 8.10 -16.11
C GLY A 137 -16.07 8.35 -16.04
N HIS A 138 -15.58 9.12 -15.05
CA HIS A 138 -14.19 9.47 -14.87
C HIS A 138 -13.56 8.62 -13.75
N LYS A 139 -12.67 7.70 -14.13
CA LYS A 139 -11.83 6.93 -13.19
C LYS A 139 -10.53 7.69 -12.96
N VAL A 140 -10.26 8.08 -11.71
CA VAL A 140 -8.95 8.61 -11.30
C VAL A 140 -8.19 7.49 -10.60
N ILE A 141 -7.10 7.06 -11.23
CA ILE A 141 -6.26 5.97 -10.75
C ILE A 141 -5.62 6.37 -9.41
N GLY A 142 -5.62 5.46 -8.44
CA GLY A 142 -5.07 5.71 -7.09
C GLY A 142 -6.02 6.45 -6.14
N ILE A 143 -7.11 7.03 -6.66
CA ILE A 143 -8.16 7.65 -5.85
C ILE A 143 -9.39 6.74 -5.83
N HIS A 144 -9.87 6.35 -7.01
CA HIS A 144 -11.04 5.50 -7.18
C HIS A 144 -10.68 4.02 -7.39
N THR A 145 -9.38 3.71 -7.57
CA THR A 145 -8.87 2.35 -7.64
C THR A 145 -7.65 2.17 -6.74
N PRO A 146 -7.48 0.97 -6.17
CA PRO A 146 -6.37 0.70 -5.29
C PRO A 146 -5.04 0.69 -6.05
N TYR A 147 -3.99 1.11 -5.34
CA TYR A 147 -2.61 0.84 -5.72
C TYR A 147 -2.03 -0.29 -4.90
N VAL A 148 -1.20 -1.11 -5.54
CA VAL A 148 -0.37 -2.08 -4.84
C VAL A 148 1.05 -1.56 -4.73
N TYR A 149 1.56 -1.62 -3.50
CA TYR A 149 2.94 -1.32 -3.19
C TYR A 149 3.66 -2.54 -2.63
N PHE A 150 4.90 -2.77 -3.07
CA PHE A 150 5.87 -3.62 -2.39
C PHE A 150 7.05 -2.77 -1.93
N GLY A 151 7.46 -2.99 -0.69
CA GLY A 151 8.55 -2.25 -0.06
C GLY A 151 9.68 -3.18 0.33
N ARG A 152 10.91 -2.68 0.24
CA ARG A 152 12.10 -3.29 0.85
C ARG A 152 12.47 -2.55 2.14
N PRO A 153 13.35 -3.09 3.00
CA PRO A 153 13.85 -2.35 4.15
C PRO A 153 14.32 -0.94 3.73
N TYR A 154 13.96 0.04 4.56
CA TYR A 154 14.20 1.46 4.31
C TYR A 154 13.35 2.11 3.22
N SER A 155 12.42 1.40 2.57
CA SER A 155 11.37 2.07 1.81
C SER A 155 10.56 3.02 2.71
N GLY A 156 10.12 4.16 2.17
CA GLY A 156 9.42 5.20 2.90
C GLY A 156 8.57 6.06 1.98
N PHE A 157 7.67 6.83 2.56
CA PHE A 157 6.84 7.83 1.89
C PHE A 157 7.03 9.19 2.56
N ALA A 158 6.97 10.25 1.77
CA ALA A 158 7.11 11.62 2.29
C ALA A 158 5.81 12.09 2.96
N MET A 159 5.96 13.09 3.85
CA MET A 159 4.87 13.83 4.48
C MET A 159 4.69 15.20 3.82
#